data_AF-A0A409XH90-F1
#
_entry.id   AF-A0A409XH90-F1
#
_cell.length_a   1.000
_cell.length_b   1.000
_cell.length_c   1.000
_cell.angle_alpha   90.00
_cell.angle_beta   90.00
_cell.angle_gamma   90.00
#
_symmetry.space_group_name_H-M   'P 1'
#
loop_
_entity.id
_entity.type
_entity.pdbx_description
1 polymer ?
#
loop_
_entity_poly.entity_id
_entity_poly.type
_entity_poly.pdbx_seq_one_letter_code
_entity_poly.pdbx_strand_id
1 'polypeptide(L)'
;MSETSDHTHPTHNLDSLDEEQCLQLAVKAILNSPLCQDIQPELTIQAATHIYNVKCGTLTNRLSGMKTWKEAHAHECLLSEAQEDVLAEWAKTLGHCGFPGMLDMLGEYASEIAGKKVGINWPQKFMESHPELKIKKTAPLEQYQAQSLNPTVVTEFYEMLKDLIDEYTSGKRDLS
;
A
#
# COMPACT_ATOMS: atom_id res chain seq x y z
N MET A 1 -5.60 -27.41 -53.24
CA MET A 1 -6.33 -27.65 -51.98
C MET A 1 -5.76 -26.66 -50.99
N SER A 2 -6.61 -25.74 -50.55
CA SER A 2 -6.26 -24.61 -49.70
C SER A 2 -6.22 -25.08 -48.24
N GLU A 3 -5.12 -24.86 -47.53
CA GLU A 3 -5.10 -24.91 -46.07
C GLU A 3 -4.93 -23.49 -45.55
N THR A 4 -5.95 -23.09 -44.79
CA THR A 4 -6.21 -21.77 -44.25
C THR A 4 -5.28 -21.47 -43.08
N SER A 5 -4.61 -20.32 -43.15
CA SER A 5 -3.88 -19.71 -42.05
C SER A 5 -4.79 -19.52 -40.85
N ASP A 6 -4.45 -20.19 -39.75
CA ASP A 6 -5.08 -20.03 -38.45
C ASP A 6 -4.58 -18.72 -37.83
N HIS A 7 -5.29 -17.62 -38.10
CA HIS A 7 -5.07 -16.36 -37.40
C HIS A 7 -5.53 -16.52 -35.95
N THR A 8 -4.60 -16.94 -35.09
CA THR A 8 -4.75 -16.87 -33.65
C THR A 8 -4.88 -15.39 -33.25
N HIS A 9 -6.11 -14.89 -33.19
CA HIS A 9 -6.43 -13.62 -32.56
C HIS A 9 -6.26 -13.80 -31.04
N PRO A 10 -5.27 -13.16 -30.39
CA PRO A 10 -5.15 -13.20 -28.94
C PRO A 10 -6.18 -12.22 -28.38
N THR A 11 -7.43 -12.68 -28.24
CA THR A 11 -8.45 -11.96 -27.46
C THR A 11 -8.12 -12.14 -25.99
N HIS A 12 -7.07 -11.46 -25.54
CA HIS A 12 -6.76 -11.30 -24.13
C HIS A 12 -7.79 -10.35 -23.52
N ASN A 13 -8.36 -10.73 -22.38
CA ASN A 13 -9.34 -9.98 -21.61
C ASN A 13 -8.76 -8.59 -21.24
N LEU A 14 -9.02 -7.57 -22.06
CA LEU A 14 -8.52 -6.19 -21.92
C LEU A 14 -9.38 -5.34 -20.97
N ASP A 15 -10.57 -5.80 -20.60
CA ASP A 15 -11.52 -5.06 -19.77
C ASP A 15 -11.16 -5.05 -18.27
N SER A 16 -10.18 -5.87 -17.85
CA SER A 16 -9.71 -5.95 -16.45
C SER A 16 -8.32 -5.36 -16.23
N LEU A 17 -7.65 -4.89 -17.28
CA LEU A 17 -6.28 -4.35 -17.20
C LEU A 17 -6.28 -2.83 -16.99
N ASP A 18 -5.28 -2.36 -16.25
CA ASP A 18 -5.01 -0.93 -16.06
C ASP A 18 -4.65 -0.26 -17.40
N GLU A 19 -5.05 1.00 -17.61
CA GLU A 19 -4.85 1.73 -18.87
C GLU A 19 -3.35 1.81 -19.24
N GLU A 20 -2.48 1.92 -18.23
CA GLU A 20 -1.03 1.91 -18.43
C GLU A 20 -0.52 0.53 -18.85
N GLN A 21 -1.07 -0.56 -18.32
CA GLN A 21 -0.67 -1.92 -18.74
C GLN A 21 -1.03 -2.18 -20.21
N CYS A 22 -2.20 -1.73 -20.65
CA CYS A 22 -2.61 -1.80 -22.06
C CYS A 22 -1.65 -1.00 -22.96
N LEU A 23 -1.20 0.19 -22.51
CA LEU A 23 -0.18 0.98 -23.23
C LEU A 23 1.16 0.25 -23.33
N GLN A 24 1.64 -0.34 -22.22
CA GLN A 24 2.91 -1.08 -22.20
C GLN A 24 2.86 -2.31 -23.12
N LEU A 25 1.74 -3.04 -23.13
CA LEU A 25 1.52 -4.17 -24.05
C LEU A 25 1.51 -3.71 -25.51
N ALA A 26 0.84 -2.60 -25.81
CA ALA A 26 0.81 -2.03 -27.16
C ALA A 26 2.20 -1.59 -27.65
N VAL A 27 2.98 -0.91 -26.80
CA VAL A 27 4.37 -0.53 -27.11
C VAL A 27 5.21 -1.78 -27.37
N LYS A 28 5.13 -2.78 -26.49
CA LYS A 28 5.85 -4.05 -26.63
C LYS A 28 5.47 -4.79 -27.93
N ALA A 29 4.19 -4.78 -28.31
CA ALA A 29 3.72 -5.40 -29.54
C ALA A 29 4.25 -4.71 -30.80
N ILE A 30 4.30 -3.37 -30.81
CA ILE A 30 4.88 -2.60 -31.90
C ILE A 30 6.39 -2.88 -32.02
N LEU A 31 7.11 -2.88 -30.90
CA LEU A 31 8.57 -3.10 -30.88
C LEU A 31 8.99 -4.53 -31.21
N ASN A 32 8.17 -5.53 -30.84
CA ASN A 32 8.42 -6.94 -31.13
C ASN A 32 7.87 -7.39 -32.49
N SER A 33 7.23 -6.50 -33.24
CA SER A 33 6.84 -6.78 -34.62
C SER A 33 8.12 -7.09 -35.42
N PRO A 34 8.18 -8.20 -36.17
CA PRO A 34 9.41 -8.62 -36.85
C PRO A 34 9.91 -7.52 -37.80
N LEU A 35 11.07 -6.97 -37.49
CA LEU A 35 11.82 -6.06 -38.35
C LEU A 35 12.53 -6.88 -39.43
N CYS A 36 11.82 -7.36 -40.45
CA CYS A 36 12.36 -7.50 -41.80
C CYS A 36 11.37 -8.12 -42.78
N GLN A 37 11.16 -7.37 -43.86
CA GLN A 37 11.10 -7.81 -45.26
C GLN A 37 10.03 -8.82 -45.66
N ASP A 38 9.08 -8.26 -46.41
CA ASP A 38 8.15 -8.91 -47.32
C ASP A 38 6.86 -9.46 -46.69
N ILE A 39 5.85 -8.58 -46.72
CA ILE A 39 4.41 -8.89 -46.77
C ILE A 39 3.81 -9.38 -45.45
N GLN A 40 4.05 -8.67 -44.34
CA GLN A 40 3.11 -8.65 -43.21
C GLN A 40 2.83 -7.20 -42.83
N PRO A 41 1.60 -6.83 -42.43
CA PRO A 41 1.33 -5.48 -41.99
C PRO A 41 2.13 -5.24 -40.71
N GLU A 42 3.16 -4.39 -40.79
CA GLU A 42 3.75 -3.77 -39.62
C GLU A 42 2.60 -3.31 -38.72
N LEU A 43 2.64 -3.67 -37.44
CA LEU A 43 1.58 -3.26 -36.53
C LEU A 43 1.68 -1.73 -36.35
N THR A 44 0.97 -1.00 -37.21
CA THR A 44 0.94 0.46 -37.20
C THR A 44 0.40 0.93 -35.86
N ILE A 45 0.85 2.09 -35.39
CA ILE A 45 0.36 2.75 -34.16
C ILE A 45 -1.16 2.75 -34.12
N GLN A 46 -1.82 3.04 -35.25
CA GLN A 46 -3.28 3.04 -35.36
C GLN A 46 -3.90 1.65 -35.19
N ALA A 47 -3.30 0.59 -35.75
CA ALA A 47 -3.78 -0.78 -35.55
C ALA A 47 -3.64 -1.19 -34.08
N ALA A 48 -2.52 -0.85 -33.43
CA ALA A 48 -2.32 -1.10 -32.00
C ALA A 48 -3.33 -0.33 -31.14
N THR A 49 -3.70 0.91 -31.48
CA THR A 49 -4.73 1.66 -30.72
C THR A 49 -6.09 0.96 -30.73
N HIS A 50 -6.47 0.34 -31.84
CA HIS A 50 -7.72 -0.41 -31.94
C HIS A 50 -7.66 -1.75 -31.22
N ILE A 51 -6.53 -2.46 -31.28
CA ILE A 51 -6.36 -3.77 -30.63
C ILE A 51 -6.32 -3.65 -29.11
N TYR A 52 -5.58 -2.66 -28.60
CA TYR A 52 -5.36 -2.48 -27.16
C TYR A 52 -6.29 -1.44 -26.53
N ASN A 53 -7.19 -0.84 -27.31
CA ASN A 53 -8.15 0.18 -26.87
C ASN A 53 -7.48 1.38 -26.14
N VAL A 54 -6.37 1.87 -26.69
CA VAL A 54 -5.58 2.98 -26.11
C VAL A 54 -5.62 4.22 -26.99
N LYS A 55 -5.48 5.42 -26.39
CA LYS A 55 -5.44 6.69 -27.15
C LYS A 55 -4.15 6.81 -27.96
N CYS A 56 -4.28 7.17 -29.24
CA CYS A 56 -3.15 7.32 -30.17
C CYS A 56 -2.07 8.31 -29.70
N GLY A 57 -2.48 9.46 -29.15
CA GLY A 57 -1.54 10.45 -28.61
C GLY A 57 -0.71 9.91 -27.44
N THR A 58 -1.35 9.18 -26.52
CA THR A 58 -0.68 8.58 -25.37
C THR A 58 0.28 7.48 -25.80
N LEU A 59 -0.12 6.63 -26.76
CA LEU A 59 0.73 5.58 -27.31
C LEU A 59 1.96 6.16 -28.02
N THR A 60 1.77 7.23 -28.80
CA THR A 60 2.88 7.95 -29.46
C THR A 60 3.85 8.54 -28.44
N ASN A 61 3.33 9.16 -27.37
CA ASN A 61 4.16 9.69 -26.29
C ASN A 61 4.96 8.58 -25.59
N ARG A 62 4.37 7.40 -25.38
CA ARG A 62 5.09 6.25 -24.80
C ARG A 62 6.18 5.72 -25.73
N LEU A 63 5.90 5.62 -27.04
CA LEU A 63 6.89 5.24 -28.05
C LEU A 63 8.05 6.23 -28.17
N SER A 64 7.80 7.52 -27.94
CA SER A 64 8.85 8.56 -27.91
C SER A 64 9.62 8.61 -26.59
N GLY A 65 9.33 7.72 -25.64
CA GLY A 65 10.02 7.62 -24.35
C GLY A 65 9.53 8.59 -23.28
N MET A 66 8.34 9.17 -23.45
CA MET A 66 7.74 10.02 -22.42
C MET A 66 7.34 9.17 -21.22
N LYS A 67 7.94 9.51 -20.07
CA LYS A 67 7.69 8.86 -18.78
C LYS A 67 6.22 8.89 -18.40
N THR A 68 5.80 7.88 -17.63
CA THR A 68 4.48 7.90 -17.00
C THR A 68 4.41 9.01 -15.97
N TRP A 69 3.19 9.42 -15.60
CA TRP A 69 3.02 10.40 -14.52
C TRP A 69 3.63 9.88 -13.21
N LYS A 70 3.48 8.58 -12.90
CA LYS A 70 4.08 7.95 -11.72
C LYS A 70 5.61 8.01 -11.74
N GLU A 71 6.23 7.64 -12.86
CA GLU A 71 7.69 7.71 -13.02
C GLU A 71 8.21 9.15 -12.99
N ALA A 72 7.46 10.07 -13.59
CA ALA A 72 7.77 11.49 -13.53
C ALA A 72 7.61 12.02 -12.10
N HIS A 73 6.66 11.54 -11.31
CA HIS A 73 6.48 11.98 -9.92
C HIS A 73 7.41 11.28 -8.92
N ALA A 74 8.01 10.14 -9.30
CA ALA A 74 8.90 9.37 -8.42
C ALA A 74 10.10 10.18 -7.88
N HIS A 75 10.59 11.18 -8.63
CA HIS A 75 11.68 12.05 -8.16
C HIS A 75 11.21 13.17 -7.20
N GLU A 76 9.91 13.47 -7.20
CA GLU A 76 9.28 14.43 -6.29
C GLU A 76 8.83 13.75 -4.99
N CYS A 77 8.63 12.43 -5.02
CA CYS A 77 8.34 11.62 -3.85
C CYS A 77 9.46 11.71 -2.81
N LEU A 78 9.05 11.81 -1.56
CA LEU A 78 9.94 11.98 -0.41
C LEU A 78 10.75 10.72 -0.11
N LEU A 79 10.13 9.57 -0.34
CA LEU A 79 10.65 8.24 -0.12
C LEU A 79 10.61 7.46 -1.44
N SER A 80 11.51 6.50 -1.62
CA SER A 80 11.42 5.53 -2.70
C SER A 80 10.31 4.52 -2.41
N GLU A 81 9.81 3.86 -3.45
CA GLU A 81 8.80 2.79 -3.33
C GLU A 81 9.22 1.72 -2.31
N ALA A 82 10.49 1.27 -2.38
CA ALA A 82 11.03 0.31 -1.42
C ALA A 82 11.08 0.84 0.03
N GLN A 83 11.33 2.14 0.22
CA GLN A 83 11.32 2.76 1.55
C GLN A 83 9.89 2.87 2.09
N GLU A 84 8.92 3.23 1.23
CA GLU A 84 7.49 3.27 1.60
C GLU A 84 6.97 1.88 1.95
N ASP A 85 7.36 0.83 1.21
CA ASP A 85 6.97 -0.56 1.50
C ASP A 85 7.44 -1.03 2.88
N VAL A 86 8.72 -0.78 3.21
CA VAL A 86 9.27 -1.11 4.53
C VAL A 86 8.54 -0.35 5.64
N LEU A 87 8.24 0.92 5.41
CA LEU A 87 7.49 1.76 6.36
C LEU A 87 6.05 1.24 6.53
N ALA A 88 5.42 0.78 5.45
CA ALA A 88 4.08 0.20 5.47
C ALA A 88 4.06 -1.14 6.23
N GLU A 89 5.04 -2.02 6.02
CA GLU A 89 5.15 -3.27 6.80
C GLU A 89 5.36 -3.01 8.29
N TRP A 90 6.22 -2.05 8.62
CA TRP A 90 6.40 -1.61 10.00
C TRP A 90 5.10 -1.08 10.60
N ALA A 91 4.37 -0.22 9.87
CA ALA A 91 3.07 0.30 10.30
C ALA A 91 2.01 -0.80 10.49
N LYS A 92 1.98 -1.84 9.63
CA LYS A 92 1.11 -3.03 9.83
C LYS A 92 1.39 -3.71 11.16
N THR A 93 2.67 -3.88 11.47
CA THR A 93 3.12 -4.52 12.71
C THR A 93 2.67 -3.72 13.93
N LEU A 94 2.80 -2.38 13.90
CA LEU A 94 2.31 -1.52 14.98
C LEU A 94 0.78 -1.52 15.08
N GLY A 95 0.08 -1.53 13.95
CA GLY A 95 -1.38 -1.60 13.91
C GLY A 95 -1.93 -2.87 14.55
N HIS A 96 -1.27 -4.02 14.34
CA HIS A 96 -1.61 -5.27 15.02
C HIS A 96 -1.38 -5.23 16.54
N CYS A 97 -0.36 -4.50 16.98
CA CYS A 97 -0.06 -4.33 18.41
C CYS A 97 -0.96 -3.28 19.10
N GLY A 98 -1.78 -2.52 18.36
CA GLY A 98 -2.67 -1.50 18.94
C GLY A 98 -1.94 -0.30 19.56
N PHE A 99 -0.74 0.03 19.06
CA PHE A 99 0.12 1.03 19.69
C PHE A 99 -0.46 2.46 19.55
N PRO A 100 -0.73 3.18 20.66
CA PRO A 100 -1.14 4.58 20.59
C PRO A 100 0.02 5.47 20.12
N GLY A 101 -0.22 6.43 19.23
CA GLY A 101 0.82 7.34 18.73
C GLY A 101 1.57 6.86 17.47
N MET A 102 1.04 5.85 16.77
CA MET A 102 1.64 5.34 15.53
C MET A 102 1.90 6.43 14.47
N LEU A 103 1.02 7.43 14.34
CA LEU A 103 1.16 8.50 13.35
C LEU A 103 2.36 9.42 13.61
N ASP A 104 2.65 9.72 14.89
CA ASP A 104 3.77 10.59 15.26
C ASP A 104 5.09 9.86 14.98
N MET A 105 5.20 8.60 15.44
CA MET A 105 6.35 7.75 15.15
C MET A 105 6.56 7.54 13.65
N LEU A 106 5.47 7.38 12.87
CA LEU A 106 5.54 7.24 11.42
C LEU A 106 6.17 8.47 10.75
N GLY A 107 5.84 9.67 11.23
CA GLY A 107 6.46 10.91 10.75
C GLY A 107 7.93 11.03 11.13
N GLU A 108 8.31 10.57 12.32
CA GLU A 108 9.70 10.52 12.78
C GLU A 108 10.53 9.57 11.94
N TYR A 109 10.10 8.31 11.78
CA TYR A 109 10.81 7.32 10.96
C TYR A 109 10.90 7.73 9.50
N ALA A 110 9.83 8.28 8.92
CA ALA A 110 9.87 8.81 7.57
C ALA A 110 10.89 9.96 7.44
N SER A 111 11.02 10.79 8.48
CA SER A 111 11.99 11.89 8.49
C SER A 111 13.44 11.39 8.58
N GLU A 112 13.66 10.35 9.38
CA GLU A 112 14.96 9.69 9.50
C GLU A 112 15.39 9.05 8.18
N ILE A 113 14.48 8.29 7.53
CA ILE A 113 14.76 7.62 6.26
C ILE A 113 14.99 8.64 5.13
N ALA A 114 14.20 9.71 5.09
CA ALA A 114 14.33 10.76 4.08
C ALA A 114 15.52 11.71 4.34
N GLY A 115 16.13 11.66 5.52
CA GLY A 115 17.18 12.60 5.96
C GLY A 115 16.70 14.06 6.09
N LYS A 116 15.38 14.30 6.07
CA LYS A 116 14.76 15.62 6.19
C LYS A 116 13.41 15.51 6.85
N LYS A 117 13.02 16.58 7.57
CA LYS A 117 11.75 16.61 8.29
C LYS A 117 10.57 16.52 7.33
N VAL A 118 9.70 15.53 7.53
CA VAL A 118 8.46 15.38 6.77
C VAL A 118 7.44 16.44 7.18
N GLY A 119 6.49 16.74 6.29
CA GLY A 119 5.40 17.68 6.59
C GLY A 119 4.45 17.13 7.67
N ILE A 120 3.83 18.00 8.45
CA ILE A 120 2.92 17.61 9.55
C ILE A 120 1.75 16.72 9.10
N ASN A 121 1.27 16.91 7.88
CA ASN A 121 0.17 16.13 7.30
C ASN A 121 0.66 14.89 6.54
N TRP A 122 1.97 14.68 6.44
CA TRP A 122 2.53 13.58 5.67
C TRP A 122 2.12 12.21 6.23
N PRO A 123 2.17 11.95 7.56
CA PRO A 123 1.73 10.66 8.11
C PRO A 123 0.26 10.35 7.80
N GLN A 124 -0.61 11.37 7.85
CA GLN A 124 -2.02 11.20 7.50
C GLN A 124 -2.20 10.86 6.02
N LYS A 125 -1.52 11.58 5.12
CA LYS A 125 -1.56 11.31 3.69
C LYS A 125 -1.02 9.91 3.34
N PHE A 126 0.05 9.48 4.02
CA PHE A 126 0.57 8.13 3.87
C PHE A 126 -0.51 7.08 4.19
N MET A 127 -1.22 7.23 5.31
CA MET A 127 -2.31 6.33 5.66
C MET A 127 -3.49 6.36 4.67
N GLU A 128 -3.77 7.51 4.05
CA GLU A 128 -4.81 7.65 3.03
C GLU A 128 -4.41 6.96 1.71
N SER A 129 -3.12 7.04 1.33
CA SER A 129 -2.57 6.37 0.15
C SER A 129 -2.45 4.86 0.31
N HIS A 130 -2.37 4.36 1.54
CA HIS A 130 -2.22 2.94 1.88
C HIS A 130 -3.47 2.37 2.56
N PRO A 131 -4.58 2.13 1.83
CA PRO A 131 -5.84 1.66 2.41
C PRO A 131 -5.75 0.27 3.06
N GLU A 132 -4.72 -0.50 2.77
CA GLU A 132 -4.37 -1.76 3.45
C GLU A 132 -3.96 -1.56 4.92
N LEU A 133 -3.51 -0.34 5.29
CA LEU A 133 -3.07 0.00 6.64
C LEU A 133 -4.20 0.46 7.56
N LYS A 134 -5.47 0.31 7.16
CA LYS A 134 -6.64 0.79 7.92
C LYS A 134 -6.52 0.52 9.42
N ILE A 135 -6.10 1.55 10.15
CA ILE A 135 -6.11 1.57 11.61
C ILE A 135 -7.59 1.54 11.99
N LYS A 136 -8.01 0.47 12.67
CA LYS A 136 -9.29 0.50 13.37
C LYS A 136 -9.16 1.57 14.45
N LYS A 137 -9.91 2.66 14.31
CA LYS A 137 -10.07 3.60 15.43
C LYS A 137 -10.57 2.79 16.62
N THR A 138 -9.99 3.04 17.79
CA THR A 138 -10.41 2.44 19.06
C THR A 138 -11.93 2.51 19.17
N ALA A 139 -12.57 1.37 19.43
CA ALA A 139 -14.03 1.35 19.52
C ALA A 139 -14.49 2.25 20.68
N PRO A 140 -15.69 2.86 20.60
CA PRO A 140 -16.21 3.68 21.70
C PRO A 140 -16.21 2.93 23.05
N LEU A 141 -16.48 1.63 23.03
CA LEU A 141 -16.44 0.77 24.23
C LEU A 141 -15.03 0.71 24.84
N GLU A 142 -13.99 0.54 24.02
CA GLU A 142 -12.60 0.51 24.50
C GLU A 142 -12.18 1.88 25.05
N GLN A 143 -12.68 2.96 24.46
CA GLN A 143 -12.48 4.32 24.98
C GLN A 143 -13.15 4.49 26.36
N TYR A 144 -14.39 4.01 26.53
CA TYR A 144 -15.06 4.01 27.84
C TYR A 144 -14.35 3.12 28.86
N GLN A 145 -13.83 1.97 28.46
CA GLN A 145 -13.01 1.11 29.33
C GLN A 145 -11.72 1.82 29.75
N ALA A 146 -11.01 2.46 28.82
CA ALA A 146 -9.81 3.24 29.13
C ALA A 146 -10.11 4.41 30.09
N GLN A 147 -11.26 5.08 29.93
CA GLN A 147 -11.72 6.13 30.85
C GLN A 147 -12.15 5.58 32.22
N SER A 148 -12.75 4.39 32.24
CA SER A 148 -13.18 3.72 33.47
C SER A 148 -12.01 3.16 34.28
N LEU A 149 -10.89 2.84 33.63
CA LEU A 149 -9.63 2.45 34.26
C LEU A 149 -8.86 3.69 34.74
N ASN A 150 -9.53 4.57 35.49
CA ASN A 150 -8.84 5.72 36.05
C ASN A 150 -7.82 5.24 37.12
N PRO A 151 -6.73 6.00 37.35
CA PRO A 151 -5.68 5.57 38.28
C PRO A 151 -6.20 5.29 39.69
N THR A 152 -7.21 6.04 40.14
CA THR A 152 -7.82 5.91 41.46
C THR A 152 -8.52 4.56 41.63
N VAL A 153 -9.44 4.20 40.74
CA VAL A 153 -10.19 2.93 40.80
C VAL A 153 -9.24 1.74 40.67
N VAL A 154 -8.24 1.85 39.79
CA VAL A 154 -7.23 0.81 39.63
C VAL A 154 -6.42 0.65 40.93
N THR A 155 -6.01 1.75 41.56
CA THR A 155 -5.24 1.71 42.82
C THR A 155 -6.06 1.13 43.97
N GLU A 156 -7.30 1.60 44.16
CA GLU A 156 -8.21 1.10 45.20
C GLU A 156 -8.46 -0.41 45.07
N PHE A 157 -8.62 -0.91 43.84
CA PHE A 157 -8.76 -2.34 43.58
C PHE A 157 -7.52 -3.13 44.02
N TYR A 158 -6.33 -2.66 43.66
CA TYR A 158 -5.08 -3.35 44.02
C TYR A 158 -4.75 -3.25 45.52
N GLU A 159 -5.13 -2.16 46.19
CA GLU A 159 -5.04 -2.03 47.64
C GLU A 159 -5.95 -3.06 48.34
N MET A 160 -7.21 -3.15 47.93
CA MET A 160 -8.15 -4.15 48.47
C MET A 160 -7.67 -5.60 48.22
N LEU A 161 -7.11 -5.87 47.03
CA LEU A 161 -6.55 -7.17 46.70
C LEU A 161 -5.33 -7.49 47.57
N LYS A 162 -4.49 -6.50 47.86
CA LYS A 162 -3.33 -6.64 48.74
C LYS A 162 -3.76 -6.96 50.17
N ASP A 163 -4.75 -6.24 50.70
CA ASP A 163 -5.28 -6.49 52.05
C ASP A 163 -5.85 -7.92 52.17
N LEU A 164 -6.58 -8.38 51.15
CA LEU A 164 -7.10 -9.74 51.09
C LEU A 164 -5.98 -10.79 51.08
N ILE A 165 -4.93 -10.57 50.28
CA ILE A 165 -3.77 -11.47 50.22
C ILE A 165 -3.05 -11.51 51.58
N ASP A 166 -2.89 -10.35 52.22
CA ASP A 166 -2.22 -10.23 53.51
C ASP A 166 -3.03 -10.92 54.63
N GLU A 167 -4.36 -10.86 54.59
CA GLU A 167 -5.26 -11.60 55.49
C GLU A 167 -5.09 -13.12 55.33
N TYR A 168 -5.18 -13.64 54.10
CA TYR A 168 -5.07 -15.08 53.83
C TYR A 168 -3.67 -15.64 54.08
N THR A 169 -2.62 -14.85 53.87
CA THR A 169 -1.24 -15.26 54.14
C THR A 169 -0.88 -15.17 55.62
N SER A 170 -1.48 -14.23 56.36
CA SER A 170 -1.32 -14.12 57.81
C SER A 170 -2.14 -15.17 58.57
N GLY A 171 -3.36 -15.48 58.12
CA GLY A 171 -4.21 -16.53 58.73
C GLY A 171 -3.68 -17.96 58.52
N LYS A 172 -2.80 -18.18 57.53
CA LYS A 172 -2.10 -19.47 57.33
C LYS A 172 -0.94 -19.70 58.29
N ARG A 173 -0.51 -18.73 59.10
CA ARG A 173 0.60 -18.89 60.07
C ARG A 173 0.19 -19.48 61.42
N ASP A 174 -1.11 -19.53 61.74
CA ASP A 174 -1.60 -19.97 63.05
C ASP A 174 -2.08 -21.43 63.10
N LEU A 175 -1.84 -22.21 62.05
CA LEU A 175 -2.28 -23.62 61.93
C LEU A 175 -1.13 -24.61 61.69
N SER A 176 0.10 -24.32 62.12
CA SER A 176 1.21 -25.29 62.11
C SER A 176 1.82 -25.52 63.49
#